data_AF-A0A7S2A5B0-F1
#
_entry.id   AF-A0A7S2A5B0-F1
#
_cell.length_a   1.000
_cell.length_b   1.000
_cell.length_c   1.000
_cell.angle_alpha   90.00
_cell.angle_beta   90.00
_cell.angle_gamma   90.00
#
_symmetry.space_group_name_H-M   'P 1'
#
loop_
_entity.id
_entity.type
_entity.pdbx_description
1 polymer ?
#
loop_
_entity_poly.entity_id
_entity_poly.type
_entity_poly.pdbx_seq_one_letter_code
_entity_poly.pdbx_strand_id
1 'polypeptide(L)'
;RSSVPRMDIDHLFVSKSDIALDVLRSIQGAMNHYGYEIVDTLLTDLSPNPVVKASMNEINASKRMKESMVHRAEAEKTQQIKAAEALAEKLHLEGVGVAKQR
;
A
#
# COMPACT_ATOMS: atom_id res chain seq x y z
N ARG A 1 -17.44 17.68 -21.38
CA ARG A 1 -15.97 17.92 -21.31
C ARG A 1 -15.50 17.47 -19.93
N SER A 2 -14.74 16.38 -19.95
CA SER A 2 -13.95 15.69 -18.91
C SER A 2 -13.98 16.26 -17.48
N SER A 3 -14.68 15.57 -16.57
CA SER A 3 -14.55 15.70 -15.10
C SER A 3 -13.27 15.03 -14.55
N VAL A 4 -12.49 14.40 -15.43
CA VAL A 4 -11.36 13.51 -15.06
C VAL A 4 -10.02 14.20 -14.68
N PRO A 5 -9.74 15.51 -14.86
CA PRO A 5 -8.33 15.95 -14.86
C PRO A 5 -7.69 16.24 -13.49
N ARG A 6 -8.19 15.71 -12.36
CA ARG A 6 -7.57 15.91 -11.03
C ARG A 6 -7.59 14.74 -10.05
N MET A 7 -8.03 13.55 -10.45
CA MET A 7 -7.91 12.38 -9.57
C MET A 7 -6.57 11.71 -9.83
N ASP A 8 -5.79 11.50 -8.76
CA ASP A 8 -4.59 10.66 -8.82
C ASP A 8 -4.95 9.30 -9.42
N ILE A 9 -4.06 8.75 -10.24
CA ILE A 9 -4.29 7.49 -10.94
C ILE A 9 -4.62 6.35 -9.96
N ASP A 10 -4.07 6.42 -8.74
CA ASP A 10 -4.37 5.51 -7.64
C ASP A 10 -5.83 5.60 -7.19
N HIS A 11 -6.40 6.80 -7.16
CA HIS A 11 -7.80 7.02 -6.76
C HIS A 11 -8.78 6.51 -7.82
N LEU A 12 -8.39 6.52 -9.10
CA LEU A 12 -9.19 5.92 -10.19
C LEU A 12 -9.32 4.40 -10.06
N PHE A 13 -8.32 3.74 -9.47
CA PHE A 13 -8.36 2.30 -9.22
C PHE A 13 -9.19 1.92 -8.00
N VAL A 14 -9.12 2.73 -6.94
CA VAL A 14 -9.88 2.50 -5.71
C VAL A 14 -11.37 2.79 -5.93
N SER A 15 -11.69 3.82 -6.70
CA SER A 15 -13.05 4.31 -6.93
C SER A 15 -13.67 3.84 -8.26
N LYS A 16 -13.33 2.63 -8.76
CA LYS A 16 -13.92 2.09 -10.01
C LYS A 16 -15.46 2.15 -9.99
N SER A 17 -16.08 1.84 -8.86
CA SER A 17 -17.53 1.89 -8.67
C SER A 17 -18.09 3.31 -8.67
N ASP A 18 -17.37 4.26 -8.07
CA ASP A 18 -17.83 5.66 -7.98
C ASP A 18 -17.78 6.34 -9.35
N ILE A 19 -16.76 6.04 -10.17
CA ILE A 19 -16.65 6.55 -11.54
C ILE A 19 -17.78 6.02 -12.41
N ALA A 20 -18.12 4.73 -12.27
CA ALA A 20 -19.23 4.15 -12.99
C ALA A 20 -20.55 4.85 -12.65
N LEU A 21 -20.78 5.15 -11.36
CA LEU A 21 -21.95 5.88 -10.90
C LEU A 21 -21.99 7.32 -11.45
N ASP A 22 -20.86 8.02 -11.47
CA ASP A 22 -20.78 9.40 -11.96
C ASP A 22 -21.01 9.48 -13.48
N VAL A 23 -20.47 8.51 -14.22
CA VAL A 23 -20.73 8.36 -15.66
C VAL A 23 -22.19 8.03 -15.93
N LEU A 24 -22.79 7.11 -15.16
CA LEU A 24 -24.21 6.77 -15.26
C LEU A 24 -25.09 8.00 -15.05
N ARG A 25 -24.87 8.76 -13.97
CA ARG A 25 -25.64 9.99 -13.66
C ARG A 25 -25.54 11.03 -14.77
N SER A 26 -24.36 11.21 -15.34
CA SER A 26 -24.12 12.15 -16.44
C SER A 26 -24.89 11.77 -17.70
N ILE A 27 -24.87 10.48 -18.08
CA ILE A 27 -25.55 9.99 -19.28
C ILE A 27 -27.06 9.91 -19.05
N GLN A 28 -27.52 9.49 -17.87
CA GLN A 28 -28.93 9.40 -17.53
C GLN A 28 -29.61 10.77 -17.65
N GLY A 29 -28.99 11.85 -17.19
CA GLY A 29 -29.53 13.20 -17.36
C GLY A 29 -29.70 13.61 -18.83
N ALA A 30 -28.74 13.25 -19.70
CA ALA A 30 -28.81 13.56 -21.12
C ALA A 30 -29.81 12.68 -21.88
N MET A 31 -29.92 11.40 -21.52
CA MET A 31 -30.77 10.42 -22.21
C MET A 31 -32.24 10.48 -21.77
N ASN A 32 -32.51 10.95 -20.56
CA ASN A 32 -33.87 11.20 -20.09
C ASN A 32 -34.58 12.28 -20.94
N HIS A 33 -33.81 13.22 -21.51
CA HIS A 33 -34.35 14.20 -22.47
C HIS A 33 -34.90 13.56 -23.75
N TYR A 34 -34.40 12.37 -24.11
CA TYR A 34 -34.83 11.60 -25.28
C TYR A 34 -35.80 10.46 -24.93
N GLY A 35 -36.26 10.38 -23.67
CA GLY A 35 -37.20 9.36 -23.20
C GLY A 35 -36.60 7.97 -22.98
N TYR A 36 -35.27 7.86 -22.90
CA TYR A 36 -34.58 6.59 -22.61
C TYR A 36 -34.14 6.54 -21.15
N GLU A 37 -34.47 5.43 -20.48
CA GLU A 37 -34.01 5.11 -19.12
C GLU A 37 -32.81 4.15 -19.20
N ILE A 38 -31.67 4.57 -18.68
CA ILE A 38 -30.49 3.69 -18.57
C ILE A 38 -30.56 2.94 -17.25
N VAL A 39 -30.71 1.62 -17.34
CA VAL A 39 -30.82 0.71 -16.18
C VAL A 39 -29.45 0.41 -15.56
N ASP A 40 -28.41 0.25 -16.37
CA ASP A 40 -27.05 0.02 -15.89
C ASP A 40 -26.01 0.43 -16.95
N THR A 41 -24.79 0.75 -16.51
CA THR A 41 -23.63 1.01 -17.39
C THR A 41 -22.51 0.03 -17.07
N LEU A 42 -22.24 -0.89 -17.99
CA LEU A 42 -21.13 -1.83 -17.86
C LEU A 42 -19.80 -1.11 -18.15
N LEU A 43 -18.97 -0.90 -17.12
CA LEU A 43 -17.61 -0.42 -17.28
C LEU A 43 -16.72 -1.59 -17.72
N THR A 44 -16.35 -1.63 -19.01
CA THR A 44 -15.76 -2.83 -19.63
C THR A 44 -14.33 -3.11 -19.18
N ASP A 45 -13.51 -2.08 -18.91
CA ASP A 45 -12.30 -2.10 -18.08
C ASP A 45 -11.49 -0.81 -18.29
N LEU A 46 -11.00 -0.21 -17.21
CA LEU A 46 -9.96 0.83 -17.28
C LEU A 46 -8.59 0.17 -17.11
N SER A 47 -7.93 -0.18 -18.21
CA SER A 47 -6.53 -0.60 -18.20
C SER A 47 -5.63 0.59 -18.52
N PRO A 48 -4.77 1.06 -17.59
CA PRO A 48 -3.79 2.09 -17.92
C PRO A 48 -2.80 1.54 -18.94
N ASN A 49 -2.14 2.46 -19.65
CA ASN A 49 -1.08 2.11 -20.57
C ASN A 49 -0.04 1.18 -19.87
N PRO A 50 0.40 0.09 -20.51
CA PRO A 50 1.36 -0.86 -19.94
C PRO A 50 2.61 -0.19 -19.35
N VAL A 51 3.09 0.89 -19.96
CA VAL A 51 4.25 1.67 -19.48
C VAL A 51 3.96 2.30 -18.11
N VAL A 52 2.79 2.93 -17.97
CA VAL A 52 2.37 3.58 -16.71
C VAL A 52 2.16 2.53 -15.62
N LYS A 53 1.58 1.37 -15.97
CA LYS A 53 1.41 0.24 -15.03
C LYS A 53 2.76 -0.28 -14.53
N ALA A 54 3.76 -0.40 -15.41
CA ALA A 54 5.10 -0.83 -15.03
C ALA A 54 5.77 0.18 -14.09
N SER A 55 5.77 1.46 -14.43
CA SER A 55 6.34 2.53 -13.59
C SER A 55 5.66 2.63 -12.23
N MET A 56 4.33 2.51 -12.20
CA MET A 56 3.55 2.53 -10.96
C MET A 56 3.87 1.33 -10.06
N ASN A 57 3.99 0.13 -10.66
CA ASN A 57 4.40 -1.07 -9.92
C ASN A 57 5.81 -0.93 -9.37
N GLU A 58 6.73 -0.36 -10.13
CA GLU A 58 8.13 -0.14 -9.71
C GLU A 58 8.23 0.87 -8.55
N ILE A 59 7.46 1.96 -8.60
CA ILE A 59 7.37 2.94 -7.51
C ILE A 59 6.79 2.29 -6.25
N ASN A 60 5.71 1.53 -6.39
CA ASN A 60 5.07 0.85 -5.26
C ASN A 60 5.97 -0.24 -4.66
N ALA A 61 6.66 -0.99 -5.50
CA ALA A 61 7.66 -1.97 -5.07
C ALA A 61 8.80 -1.29 -4.32
N SER A 62 9.32 -0.17 -4.85
CA SER A 62 10.40 0.60 -4.21
C SER A 62 9.98 1.17 -2.85
N LYS A 63 8.75 1.69 -2.75
CA LYS A 63 8.21 2.21 -1.49
C LYS A 63 8.05 1.10 -0.44
N ARG A 64 7.44 -0.03 -0.83
CA ARG A 64 7.33 -1.22 0.04
C ARG A 64 8.70 -1.76 0.44
N MET A 65 9.65 -1.78 -0.49
CA MET A 65 11.00 -2.23 -0.20
C MET A 65 11.67 -1.29 0.81
N LYS A 66 11.57 0.03 0.63
CA LYS A 66 12.10 1.01 1.58
C LYS A 66 11.49 0.86 2.98
N GLU A 67 10.18 0.72 3.07
CA GLU A 67 9.49 0.46 4.34
C GLU A 67 9.97 -0.85 4.98
N SER A 68 10.06 -1.93 4.20
CA SER A 68 10.58 -3.21 4.69
C SER A 68 12.03 -3.13 5.17
N MET A 69 12.87 -2.33 4.49
CA MET A 69 14.27 -2.14 4.85
C MET A 69 14.42 -1.39 6.17
N VAL A 70 13.58 -0.37 6.42
CA VAL A 70 13.54 0.34 7.70
C VAL A 70 13.18 -0.63 8.83
N HIS A 71 12.11 -1.42 8.64
CA HIS A 71 11.71 -2.41 9.63
C HIS A 71 12.78 -3.49 9.88
N ARG A 72 13.47 -3.94 8.83
CA ARG A 72 14.58 -4.90 8.97
C ARG A 72 15.76 -4.29 9.72
N ALA A 73 16.15 -3.06 9.41
CA ALA A 73 17.24 -2.37 10.10
C ALA A 73 16.93 -2.15 11.59
N GLU A 74 15.69 -1.77 11.92
CA GLU A 74 15.23 -1.66 13.30
C GLU A 74 15.25 -3.02 14.01
N ALA A 75 14.77 -4.07 13.36
CA ALA A 75 14.78 -5.43 13.90
C ALA A 75 16.22 -5.93 14.17
N GLU A 76 17.15 -5.70 13.24
CA GLU A 76 18.57 -6.05 13.39
C GLU A 76 19.21 -5.31 14.57
N LYS A 77 18.94 -4.01 14.71
CA LYS A 77 19.41 -3.21 15.85
C LYS A 77 18.90 -3.79 17.17
N THR A 78 17.60 -4.09 17.26
CA THR A 78 17.01 -4.69 18.46
C THR A 78 17.58 -6.06 18.75
N GLN A 79 17.80 -6.89 17.72
CA GLN A 79 18.41 -8.21 17.88
C GLN A 79 19.83 -8.12 18.43
N GLN A 80 20.63 -7.16 17.96
CA GLN A 80 22.00 -6.97 18.41
C GLN A 80 22.08 -6.49 19.87
N ILE A 81 21.20 -5.57 20.28
CA ILE A 81 21.10 -5.12 21.68
C ILE A 81 20.72 -6.28 22.58
N LYS A 82 19.68 -7.05 22.23
CA LYS A 82 19.24 -8.21 23.03
C LYS A 82 20.33 -9.28 23.12
N ALA A 83 21.09 -9.50 22.05
CA ALA A 83 22.22 -10.43 22.07
C ALA A 83 23.34 -9.95 23.01
N ALA A 84 23.65 -8.65 23.01
CA ALA A 84 24.64 -8.07 23.91
C ALA A 84 24.20 -8.13 25.38
N GLU A 85 22.93 -7.82 25.67
CA GLU A 85 22.34 -7.95 27.01
C GLU A 85 22.37 -9.41 27.49
N ALA A 86 22.01 -10.36 26.63
CA ALA A 86 22.05 -11.78 26.97
C ALA A 86 23.48 -12.27 27.27
N LEU A 87 24.49 -11.79 26.54
CA LEU A 87 25.89 -12.12 26.79
C LEU A 87 26.39 -11.51 28.10
N ALA A 88 26.04 -10.26 28.38
CA ALA A 88 26.40 -9.58 29.63
C ALA A 88 25.80 -10.29 30.83
N GLU A 89 24.52 -10.67 30.76
CA GLU A 89 23.83 -11.41 31.81
C GLU A 89 24.44 -12.80 32.02
N LYS A 90 24.78 -13.50 30.93
CA LYS A 90 25.47 -14.80 31.01
C LYS A 90 26.80 -14.68 31.74
N LEU A 91 27.64 -13.71 31.38
CA LEU A 91 28.93 -13.47 32.04
C LEU A 91 28.77 -13.09 33.52
N HIS A 92 27.73 -12.31 33.84
CA HIS A 92 27.41 -11.96 35.22
C HIS A 92 27.05 -13.19 36.05
N LEU A 93 26.16 -14.05 35.53
CA LEU A 93 25.77 -15.30 36.17
C LEU A 93 26.95 -16.26 36.37
N GLU A 94 27.82 -16.39 35.36
CA GLU A 94 29.05 -17.19 35.48
C GLU A 94 29.97 -16.65 36.59
N GLY A 95 30.17 -15.32 36.66
CA GLY A 95 30.98 -14.69 37.70
C GLY A 95 30.43 -14.88 39.12
N VAL A 96 29.11 -14.74 39.30
CA VAL A 96 28.44 -15.01 40.59
C VAL A 96 28.54 -16.48 40.97
N GLY A 97 28.41 -17.39 40.01
CA GLY A 97 28.54 -18.84 40.23
C GLY A 97 29.92 -19.23 40.75
N VAL A 98 30.99 -18.68 40.16
CA VAL A 98 32.37 -18.91 40.60
C VAL A 98 32.63 -18.31 41.99
N ALA A 99 32.10 -17.12 42.28
CA ALA A 99 32.26 -16.48 43.59
C ALA A 99 31.56 -17.26 44.72
N LYS A 100 30.47 -17.98 44.43
CA LYS A 100 29.72 -18.78 45.41
C LYS A 100 30.33 -20.15 45.72
N GLN A 101 31.30 -20.60 44.92
CA GLN A 101 31.98 -21.90 45.09
C GLN A 101 33.29 -21.81 45.89
N ARG A 102 33.73 -20.61 46.31
CA ARG A 102 34.85 -20.40 47.25
C ARG A 102 34.33 -20.14 48.65
#